data_AF-A0A162CAP9-F1
#
_entry.id   AF-A0A162CAP9-F1
#
_cell.length_a   1.000
_cell.length_b   1.000
_cell.length_c   1.000
_cell.angle_alpha   90.00
_cell.angle_beta   90.00
_cell.angle_gamma   90.00
#
_symmetry.space_group_name_H-M   'P 1'
#
loop_
_entity.id
_entity.type
_entity.pdbx_description
1 polymer ?
#
loop_
_entity_poly.entity_id
_entity_poly.type
_entity_poly.pdbx_seq_one_letter_code
_entity_poly.pdbx_strand_id
1 'polypeptide(L)'
;GWLAAAQLGLRQCIKLIATGNIVSALQCRPTTVNFTTDTTTCVPQPRFNNFTICRSGWELAAFPPCYWDGGIVNFTDKPNAYRNNTWQPEASVAIPQRDLAEAFRYQDVNFFEYQH
;
A
#
# COMPACT_ATOMS: atom_id res chain seq x y z
N GLY A 1 -0.32 0.84 -17.16
CA GLY A 1 -1.14 0.30 -16.05
C GLY A 1 -0.70 -1.13 -15.74
N TRP A 2 -1.00 -1.62 -14.53
CA TRP A 2 -0.59 -2.94 -14.03
C TRP A 2 -0.96 -4.11 -14.97
N LEU A 3 -2.10 -4.03 -15.66
CA LEU A 3 -2.56 -5.04 -16.62
C LEU A 3 -1.57 -5.26 -17.78
N ALA A 4 -0.99 -4.20 -18.32
CA ALA A 4 -0.05 -4.29 -19.44
C ALA A 4 1.31 -4.88 -19.02
N ALA A 5 1.73 -4.64 -17.78
CA ALA A 5 2.98 -5.19 -17.24
C ALA A 5 2.90 -6.71 -17.04
N ALA A 6 1.75 -7.21 -16.58
CA ALA A 6 1.49 -8.64 -16.40
C ALA A 6 1.49 -9.39 -17.74
N GLN A 7 0.90 -8.82 -18.79
CA GLN A 7 0.87 -9.41 -20.13
C GLN A 7 2.26 -9.53 -20.78
N LEU A 8 3.19 -8.64 -20.41
CA LEU A 8 4.56 -8.63 -20.92
C LEU A 8 5.54 -9.46 -20.05
N GLY A 9 5.05 -10.16 -19.01
CA GLY A 9 5.91 -10.92 -18.10
C GLY A 9 6.91 -10.06 -17.31
N LEU A 10 6.65 -8.75 -17.20
CA LEU A 10 7.52 -7.82 -16.49
C LEU A 10 7.36 -8.05 -14.98
N ARG A 11 8.46 -7.88 -14.23
CA ARG A 11 8.38 -7.86 -12.76
C ARG A 11 7.32 -6.83 -12.34
N GLN A 12 6.59 -7.12 -11.25
CA GLN A 12 5.38 -6.39 -10.81
C GLN A 12 5.50 -4.85 -10.82
N CYS A 13 6.71 -4.31 -10.74
CA CYS A 13 6.97 -2.89 -10.91
C CYS A 13 8.24 -2.70 -11.77
N ILE A 14 8.03 -2.49 -13.07
CA ILE A 14 9.02 -1.93 -14.00
C ILE A 14 8.41 -0.69 -14.62
N LYS A 15 9.08 0.46 -14.48
CA LYS A 15 8.70 1.72 -15.13
C LYS A 15 9.81 2.14 -16.08
N LEU A 16 9.44 2.35 -17.35
CA LEU A 16 10.36 2.90 -18.34
C LEU A 16 10.40 4.43 -18.20
N ILE A 17 11.61 4.98 -18.20
CA ILE A 17 11.89 6.41 -18.18
C ILE A 17 12.62 6.70 -19.49
N ALA A 18 11.88 7.22 -20.47
CA ALA A 18 12.42 7.52 -21.79
C ALA A 18 12.91 8.97 -21.85
N THR A 19 14.11 9.17 -22.38
CA THR A 19 14.70 10.48 -22.69
C THR A 19 15.18 10.43 -24.14
N GLY A 20 14.32 10.88 -25.06
CA GLY A 20 14.56 10.73 -26.50
C GLY A 20 14.67 9.25 -26.90
N ASN A 21 15.82 8.87 -27.45
CA ASN A 21 16.07 7.52 -27.97
C ASN A 21 16.60 6.55 -26.89
N ILE A 22 16.85 7.04 -25.68
CA ILE A 22 17.42 6.28 -24.58
C ILE A 22 16.31 5.97 -23.58
N VAL A 23 16.22 4.72 -23.14
CA VAL A 23 15.22 4.28 -22.17
C VAL A 23 15.92 3.66 -20.97
N SER A 24 15.67 4.23 -19.79
CA SER A 24 16.05 3.62 -18.52
C SER A 24 14.90 2.77 -17.97
N ALA A 25 15.21 1.60 -17.42
CA ALA A 25 14.22 0.76 -16.75
C ALA A 25 14.39 0.87 -15.23
N LEU A 26 13.43 1.51 -14.56
CA LEU A 26 13.33 1.48 -13.11
C LEU A 26 12.68 0.15 -12.72
N GLN A 27 13.43 -0.73 -12.05
CA GLN A 27 12.95 -2.02 -11.60
C GLN A 27 12.82 -2.04 -10.07
N CYS A 28 11.65 -2.44 -9.59
CA CYS A 28 11.36 -2.55 -8.17
C CYS A 28 11.71 -3.95 -7.67
N ARG A 29 12.18 -4.05 -6.42
CA ARG A 29 12.45 -5.33 -5.75
C ARG A 29 11.47 -5.51 -4.60
N PRO A 30 10.79 -6.66 -4.51
CA PRO A 30 9.92 -6.94 -3.38
C PRO A 30 10.75 -6.95 -2.10
N THR A 31 10.23 -6.30 -1.06
CA THR A 31 10.85 -6.29 0.27
C THR A 31 9.90 -6.96 1.24
N THR A 32 10.37 -7.97 1.95
CA THR A 32 9.59 -8.62 3.00
C THR A 32 9.54 -7.72 4.23
N VAL A 33 8.34 -7.39 4.66
CA VAL A 33 8.08 -6.61 5.88
C VAL A 33 7.33 -7.50 6.87
N ASN A 34 7.77 -7.49 8.12
CA ASN A 34 7.07 -8.17 9.21
C ASN A 34 6.48 -7.10 10.14
N PHE A 35 5.16 -7.13 10.30
CA PHE A 35 4.48 -6.24 11.22
C PHE A 35 4.46 -6.85 12.62
N THR A 36 5.00 -6.11 13.58
CA THR A 36 4.74 -6.35 15.00
C THR A 36 3.34 -5.86 15.36
N THR A 37 2.84 -6.24 16.54
CA THR A 37 1.56 -5.72 17.03
C THR A 37 1.82 -4.75 18.18
N ASP A 38 1.30 -3.54 18.04
CA ASP A 38 1.34 -2.51 19.07
C ASP A 38 -0.03 -2.44 19.76
N THR A 39 -0.07 -2.84 21.03
CA THR A 39 -1.26 -2.83 21.89
C THR A 39 -1.28 -1.53 22.69
N THR A 40 -1.46 -0.41 22.00
CA THR A 40 -1.66 0.91 22.61
C THR A 40 -3.02 1.03 23.31
N THR A 41 -3.34 2.21 23.86
CA THR A 41 -4.65 2.58 24.46
C THR A 41 -5.87 2.37 23.56
N CYS A 42 -5.68 2.16 22.26
CA CYS A 42 -6.73 1.87 21.30
C CYS A 42 -7.00 0.35 21.27
N VAL A 43 -7.05 -0.23 20.08
CA VAL A 43 -7.03 -1.68 19.82
C VAL A 43 -5.65 -2.11 19.32
N PRO A 44 -5.32 -3.41 19.25
CA PRO A 44 -4.08 -3.89 18.65
C PRO A 44 -3.91 -3.43 17.20
N GLN A 45 -2.74 -2.90 16.84
CA GLN A 45 -2.46 -2.37 15.49
C GLN A 45 -1.14 -2.90 14.92
N PRO A 46 -1.05 -3.15 13.61
CA PRO A 46 0.18 -3.63 12.98
C PRO A 46 1.17 -2.47 12.86
N ARG A 47 2.41 -2.70 13.30
CA ARG A 47 3.48 -1.70 13.32
C ARG A 47 4.76 -2.26 12.72
N PHE A 48 5.35 -1.46 11.84
CA PHE A 48 6.67 -1.67 11.28
C PHE A 48 7.47 -0.37 11.39
N ASN A 49 8.40 -0.29 12.35
CA ASN A 49 9.08 0.96 12.73
C ASN A 49 8.06 2.07 13.07
N ASN A 50 8.05 3.18 12.32
CA ASN A 50 7.10 4.28 12.46
C ASN A 50 5.97 4.24 11.42
N PHE A 51 5.78 3.08 10.80
CA PHE A 51 4.79 2.84 9.77
C PHE A 51 3.78 1.76 10.18
N THR A 52 2.65 1.77 9.50
CA THR A 52 1.63 0.73 9.50
C THR A 52 1.21 0.44 8.07
N ILE A 53 0.42 -0.61 7.86
CA ILE A 53 -0.23 -0.83 6.58
C ILE A 53 -1.34 0.21 6.40
N CYS A 54 -1.40 0.85 5.23
CA CYS A 54 -2.41 1.83 4.93
C CYS A 54 -3.81 1.19 4.84
N ARG A 55 -4.87 2.00 4.93
CA ARG A 55 -6.26 1.49 4.89
C ARG A 55 -6.62 0.71 3.62
N SER A 56 -5.96 0.98 2.48
CA SER A 56 -6.17 0.20 1.26
C SER A 56 -5.49 -1.17 1.29
N GLY A 57 -4.55 -1.41 2.19
CA GLY A 57 -3.85 -2.69 2.32
C GLY A 57 -2.71 -2.91 1.32
N TRP A 58 -2.32 -1.87 0.57
CA TRP A 58 -1.34 -1.98 -0.52
C TRP A 58 -0.03 -1.24 -0.26
N GLU A 59 -0.01 -0.31 0.70
CA GLU A 59 1.13 0.60 0.93
C GLU A 59 1.41 0.77 2.42
N LEU A 60 2.57 1.36 2.74
CA LEU A 60 2.88 1.81 4.10
C LEU A 60 2.31 3.22 4.32
N ALA A 61 1.74 3.44 5.49
CA ALA A 61 1.34 4.75 5.99
C ALA A 61 2.10 5.08 7.27
N ALA A 62 2.18 6.37 7.63
CA ALA A 62 2.66 6.77 8.96
C ALA A 62 1.80 6.09 10.05
N PHE A 63 2.39 5.86 11.23
CA PHE A 63 1.71 5.24 12.37
C PHE A 63 1.27 6.28 13.42
N PRO A 64 0.14 6.98 13.23
CA PRO A 64 -0.45 7.79 14.28
C PRO A 64 -1.16 6.90 15.32
N PRO A 65 -1.41 7.42 16.54
CA PRO A 65 -2.26 6.76 17.51
C PRO A 65 -3.64 6.41 16.91
N CYS A 66 -4.15 5.22 17.26
CA CYS A 66 -5.48 4.73 16.84
C CYS A 66 -5.77 4.73 15.33
N TYR A 67 -4.76 4.57 14.46
CA TYR A 67 -4.98 4.48 13.00
C TYR A 67 -6.00 3.39 12.58
N TRP A 68 -5.93 2.23 13.24
CA TRP A 68 -6.80 1.05 13.08
C TRP A 68 -7.77 0.88 14.27
N ASP A 69 -8.38 1.97 14.74
CA ASP A 69 -9.34 1.99 15.86
C ASP A 69 -10.49 0.95 15.78
N GLY A 70 -10.93 0.58 14.58
CA GLY A 70 -11.95 -0.46 14.35
C GLY A 70 -11.48 -1.90 14.55
N GLY A 71 -10.19 -2.16 14.77
CA GLY A 71 -9.64 -3.49 15.07
C GLY A 71 -9.58 -4.47 13.90
N ILE A 72 -10.12 -4.10 12.74
CA ILE A 72 -10.02 -4.85 11.48
C ILE A 72 -8.99 -4.17 10.57
N VAL A 73 -7.93 -4.91 10.24
CA VAL A 73 -6.84 -4.48 9.36
C VAL A 73 -7.04 -5.06 7.97
N ASN A 74 -6.81 -4.25 6.94
CA ASN A 74 -6.77 -4.71 5.56
C ASN A 74 -5.34 -5.10 5.16
N PHE A 75 -5.07 -6.39 4.95
CA PHE A 75 -3.85 -6.88 4.31
C PHE A 75 -4.13 -7.25 2.85
N THR A 76 -3.95 -6.30 1.93
CA THR A 76 -4.08 -6.53 0.49
C THR A 76 -5.45 -7.11 0.11
N ASP A 77 -6.48 -6.35 0.43
CA ASP A 77 -7.90 -6.69 0.27
C ASP A 77 -8.35 -7.93 1.06
N LYS A 78 -7.61 -8.30 2.11
CA LYS A 78 -7.98 -9.35 3.06
C LYS A 78 -8.19 -8.76 4.45
N PRO A 79 -9.44 -8.70 4.95
CA PRO A 79 -9.71 -8.21 6.29
C PRO A 79 -9.18 -9.21 7.31
N ASN A 80 -8.51 -8.71 8.34
CA ASN A 80 -7.94 -9.50 9.42
C ASN A 80 -8.22 -8.85 10.77
N ALA A 81 -8.52 -9.66 11.77
CA ALA A 81 -8.67 -9.25 13.16
C ALA A 81 -7.55 -9.84 14.01
N TYR A 82 -7.13 -9.13 15.06
CA TYR A 82 -6.15 -9.66 16.00
C TYR A 82 -6.83 -10.56 17.03
N ARG A 83 -6.55 -11.86 17.00
CA ARG A 83 -7.10 -12.88 17.90
C ARG A 83 -6.02 -13.90 18.26
N ASN A 84 -6.01 -14.37 19.51
CA ASN A 84 -5.03 -15.35 20.00
C ASN A 84 -3.58 -14.96 19.68
N ASN A 85 -3.23 -13.70 19.91
CA ASN A 85 -1.91 -13.12 19.66
C ASN A 85 -1.43 -13.13 18.20
N THR A 86 -2.34 -13.26 17.22
CA THR A 86 -2.01 -13.24 15.79
C THR A 86 -3.09 -12.59 14.94
N TRP A 87 -2.73 -12.15 13.74
CA TRP A 87 -3.67 -11.65 12.73
C TRP A 87 -4.35 -12.84 12.04
N GLN A 88 -5.68 -12.89 12.13
CA GLN A 88 -6.49 -13.96 11.54
C GLN A 88 -7.46 -13.39 10.51
N PRO A 89 -7.72 -14.09 9.40
CA PRO A 89 -8.67 -13.65 8.39
C PRO A 89 -10.09 -13.52 8.98
N GLU A 90 -10.77 -12.42 8.67
CA GLU A 90 -12.13 -12.15 9.12
C GLU A 90 -13.11 -12.33 7.95
N ALA A 91 -13.80 -13.47 7.89
CA ALA A 91 -14.57 -13.88 6.71
C ALA A 91 -15.83 -13.04 6.41
N SER A 92 -16.25 -12.13 7.31
CA SER A 92 -17.57 -11.48 7.25
C SER A 92 -17.52 -9.95 7.14
N VAL A 93 -16.34 -9.35 6.92
CA VAL A 93 -16.21 -7.89 6.80
C VAL A 93 -16.04 -7.53 5.33
N ALA A 94 -17.06 -6.89 4.75
CA ALA A 94 -16.90 -6.20 3.48
C ALA A 94 -15.92 -5.04 3.69
N ILE A 95 -14.72 -5.11 3.10
CA ILE A 95 -13.85 -3.96 3.02
C ILE A 95 -14.56 -2.95 2.11
N PRO A 96 -14.85 -1.72 2.56
CA PRO A 96 -15.43 -0.72 1.69
C PRO A 96 -14.44 -0.49 0.54
N GLN A 97 -14.80 -1.00 -0.64
CA GLN A 97 -14.10 -0.75 -1.87
C GLN A 97 -14.28 0.75 -2.16
N ARG A 98 -13.31 1.58 -1.75
CA ARG A 98 -13.25 2.93 -2.27
C ARG A 98 -12.90 2.81 -3.74
N ASP A 99 -13.71 3.47 -4.57
CA ASP A 99 -13.54 3.50 -6.02
C ASP A 99 -12.06 3.61 -6.39
N LEU A 100 -11.59 2.71 -7.25
CA LEU A 100 -10.25 2.76 -7.84
C LEU A 100 -9.93 4.16 -8.41
N ALA A 101 -10.96 4.96 -8.73
CA ALA A 101 -10.84 6.36 -9.12
C ALA A 101 -10.08 7.24 -8.12
N GLU A 102 -10.08 6.94 -6.81
CA GLU A 102 -9.31 7.72 -5.82
C GLU A 102 -7.80 7.38 -5.87
N ALA A 103 -7.44 6.13 -6.20
CA ALA A 103 -6.05 5.72 -6.44
C ALA A 103 -5.51 6.14 -7.82
N PHE A 104 -6.41 6.37 -8.79
CA PHE A 104 -6.10 6.95 -10.10
C PHE A 104 -6.22 8.47 -10.15
N ARG A 105 -6.53 9.16 -9.05
CA ARG A 105 -6.28 10.60 -8.95
C ARG A 105 -4.78 10.80 -8.97
N TYR A 106 -4.24 10.86 -10.18
CA TYR A 106 -3.02 11.57 -10.52
C TYR A 106 -3.14 12.93 -9.83
N GLN A 107 -2.54 13.08 -8.65
CA GLN A 107 -2.26 14.40 -8.14
C GLN A 107 -1.28 14.97 -9.14
N ASP A 108 -1.70 16.02 -9.85
CA ASP A 108 -0.84 16.86 -10.64
C ASP A 108 0.36 17.25 -9.79
N VAL A 109 1.45 16.47 -9.90
CA VAL A 109 2.77 16.93 -9.53
C VAL A 109 3.08 18.01 -10.54
N ASN A 110 2.81 19.24 -10.12
CA ASN A 110 3.19 20.48 -10.79
C ASN A 110 4.46 20.25 -11.60
N PHE A 111 4.31 20.29 -12.93
CA PHE A 111 5.43 20.57 -13.79
C PHE A 111 6.03 21.87 -13.29
N PHE A 112 7.17 21.80 -12.62
CA PHE A 112 8.01 22.98 -12.49
C PHE A 112 8.34 23.40 -13.91
N GLU A 113 7.74 24.51 -14.35
CA GLU A 113 8.19 25.27 -15.50
C GLU A 113 9.69 25.52 -15.32
N TYR A 114 10.52 24.90 -16.14
CA TYR A 114 11.83 25.46 -16.43
C TYR A 114 11.58 26.62 -17.40
N GLN A 115 11.38 27.82 -16.85
CA GLN A 115 11.57 29.04 -17.64
C GLN A 115 13.07 29.22 -17.92
N HIS A 116 13.33 29.71 -19.13
CA HIS A 116 14.62 29.74 -19.83
C HIS A 116 15.67 30.64 -19.16
#